data_AF-A0A953ANK9-F1
#
_entry.id   AF-A0A953ANK9-F1
#
_cell.length_a   1.000
_cell.length_b   1.000
_cell.length_c   1.000
_cell.angle_alpha   90.00
_cell.angle_beta   90.00
_cell.angle_gamma   90.00
#
_symmetry.space_group_name_H-M   'P 1'
#
loop_
_entity.id
_entity.type
_entity.pdbx_description
1 polymer ?
#
loop_
_entity_poly.entity_id
_entity_poly.type
_entity_poly.pdbx_seq_one_letter_code
_entity_poly.pdbx_strand_id
1 'polypeptide(L)'
;MAYDGELVKMENGRWARFSRCQVTNAGHQDTDEMDILVAVELEERYQELLRDAEQSIEAYRLKGIPVSVRLDPDGEGKLSLTLEGLH
;
A
#
# COMPACT_ATOMS: atom_id res chain seq x y z
N MET A 1 9.09 -10.04 -1.69
CA MET A 1 9.79 -8.75 -1.83
C MET A 1 8.71 -7.69 -1.95
N ALA A 2 8.84 -6.55 -1.27
CA ALA A 2 7.84 -5.50 -1.31
C ALA A 2 7.88 -4.75 -2.65
N TYR A 3 6.72 -4.34 -3.15
CA TYR A 3 6.58 -3.62 -4.42
C TYR A 3 6.16 -2.18 -4.21
N ASP A 4 6.50 -1.32 -5.17
CA ASP A 4 6.01 0.06 -5.18
C ASP A 4 4.48 0.11 -5.26
N GLY A 5 3.86 0.92 -4.40
CA GLY A 5 2.42 1.00 -4.22
C GLY A 5 1.79 -0.10 -3.36
N GLU A 6 2.55 -1.09 -2.86
CA GLU A 6 2.02 -2.13 -1.98
C GLU A 6 1.59 -1.54 -0.63
N LEU A 7 0.41 -1.97 -0.16
CA LEU A 7 -0.13 -1.59 1.14
C LEU A 7 0.38 -2.53 2.23
N VAL A 8 0.88 -1.97 3.31
CA VAL A 8 1.41 -2.72 4.46
C VAL A 8 0.81 -2.18 5.76
N LYS A 9 0.44 -3.09 6.66
CA LYS A 9 0.02 -2.73 8.02
C LYS A 9 1.25 -2.72 8.93
N MET A 10 1.56 -1.57 9.50
CA MET A 10 2.68 -1.40 10.42
C MET A 10 2.38 -1.99 11.80
N GLU A 11 3.41 -2.17 12.62
CA GLU A 11 3.27 -2.74 13.98
C GLU A 11 2.37 -1.90 14.90
N ASN A 12 2.30 -0.59 14.67
CA ASN A 12 1.40 0.31 15.39
C ASN A 12 -0.07 0.21 14.93
N GLY A 13 -0.38 -0.70 13.99
CA GLY A 13 -1.71 -0.91 13.43
C GLY A 13 -2.12 0.04 12.32
N ARG A 14 -1.31 1.04 11.98
CA ARG A 14 -1.58 1.99 10.90
C ARG A 14 -1.10 1.46 9.54
N TRP A 15 -1.81 1.85 8.50
CA TRP A 15 -1.50 1.51 7.13
C TRP A 15 -0.44 2.44 6.53
N ALA A 16 0.46 1.86 5.77
CA ALA A 16 1.43 2.54 4.96
C ALA A 16 1.38 2.03 3.52
N ARG A 17 1.86 2.85 2.59
CA ARG A 17 2.09 2.47 1.20
C ARG A 17 3.58 2.52 0.92
N PHE A 18 4.12 1.45 0.35
CA PHE A 18 5.49 1.47 -0.16
C PHE A 18 5.58 2.46 -1.32
N SER A 19 6.55 3.37 -1.25
CA SER A 19 6.83 4.37 -2.29
C SER A 19 8.30 4.33 -2.62
N ARG A 20 8.64 4.36 -3.91
CA ARG A 20 10.01 4.66 -4.33
C ARG A 20 10.32 6.13 -4.12
N CYS A 21 11.49 6.41 -3.56
CA CYS A 21 12.01 7.76 -3.39
C CYS A 21 13.45 7.82 -3.90
N GLN A 22 13.75 8.86 -4.68
CA GLN A 22 15.11 9.18 -5.11
C GLN A 22 15.87 9.84 -3.97
N VAL A 23 17.05 9.33 -3.65
CA VAL A 23 17.95 9.95 -2.69
C VAL A 23 18.96 10.80 -3.44
N THR A 24 18.75 12.11 -3.46
CA THR A 24 19.74 13.04 -4.03
C THR A 24 20.88 13.24 -3.03
N ASN A 25 22.04 12.64 -3.29
CA ASN A 25 23.21 12.81 -2.45
C ASN A 25 23.92 14.12 -2.83
N ALA A 26 23.75 15.18 -2.04
CA ALA A 26 24.22 16.54 -2.36
C ALA A 26 25.75 16.75 -2.33
N GLY A 27 26.56 15.67 -2.41
CA GLY A 27 28.01 15.74 -2.24
C GLY A 27 28.85 14.74 -3.04
N HIS A 28 28.25 13.92 -3.91
CA HIS A 28 29.01 13.02 -4.80
C HIS A 28 28.59 13.27 -6.25
N GLN A 29 29.57 13.55 -7.12
CA GLN A 29 29.38 13.73 -8.57
C GLN A 29 29.25 12.40 -9.33
N ASP A 30 29.33 11.25 -8.64
CA ASP A 30 29.12 9.94 -9.27
C ASP A 30 27.62 9.62 -9.36
N THR A 31 27.21 9.42 -10.60
CA THR A 31 25.85 9.43 -11.11
C THR A 31 25.19 8.06 -10.91
N ASP A 32 25.02 7.63 -9.67
CA ASP A 32 24.12 6.53 -9.33
C ASP A 32 22.92 7.13 -8.58
N GLU A 33 21.83 7.36 -9.31
CA GLU A 33 20.54 7.67 -8.71
C GLU A 33 20.13 6.47 -7.84
N MET A 34 20.24 6.63 -6.52
CA MET A 34 19.85 5.60 -5.58
C MET A 34 18.35 5.71 -5.30
N ASP A 35 17.58 4.73 -5.78
CA ASP A 35 16.19 4.55 -5.41
C ASP A 35 16.08 3.70 -4.14
N ILE A 36 15.44 4.26 -3.12
CA ILE A 36 15.05 3.51 -1.92
C ILE A 36 13.54 3.25 -1.92
N LEU A 37 13.13 2.12 -1.35
CA LEU A 37 11.73 1.82 -1.09
C LEU A 37 11.43 2.13 0.38
N VAL A 38 10.49 3.04 0.62
CA VAL A 38 10.09 3.46 1.97
C VAL A 38 8.61 3.18 2.19
N ALA A 39 8.25 2.72 3.39
CA ALA A 39 6.86 2.63 3.81
C ALA A 39 6.41 4.01 4.31
N VAL A 40 5.52 4.66 3.57
CA VAL A 40 4.97 5.98 3.93
C VAL A 40 3.62 5.78 4.58
N GLU A 41 3.46 6.24 5.82
CA GLU A 41 2.19 6.22 6.51
C GLU A 41 1.12 6.99 5.73
N LEU A 42 -0.08 6.41 5.62
CA LEU A 42 -1.19 7.04 4.92
C LEU A 42 -1.93 8.06 5.82
N GLU A 43 -2.50 9.09 5.18
CA GLU A 43 -3.38 10.06 5.84
C GLU A 43 -4.59 9.38 6.49
N GLU A 44 -5.15 10.01 7.53
CA GLU A 44 -6.22 9.44 8.35
C GLU A 44 -7.44 8.97 7.53
N ARG A 45 -7.88 9.74 6.52
CA ARG A 45 -9.00 9.33 5.64
C ARG A 45 -8.79 7.96 4.99
N TYR A 46 -7.55 7.62 4.63
CA TYR A 46 -7.22 6.33 4.04
C TYR A 46 -7.09 5.24 5.09
N GLN A 47 -6.66 5.58 6.31
CA GLN A 47 -6.66 4.67 7.45
C GLN A 47 -8.08 4.18 7.74
N GLU A 48 -9.05 5.10 7.77
CA GLU A 48 -10.45 4.78 8.03
C GLU A 48 -11.03 3.91 6.92
N LEU A 49 -10.83 4.30 5.65
CA LEU A 49 -11.28 3.52 4.49
C LEU A 49 -10.71 2.09 4.50
N LEU A 50 -9.42 1.92 4.82
CA LEU A 50 -8.79 0.61 4.86
C LEU A 50 -9.25 -0.23 6.05
N ARG A 51 -9.52 0.38 7.20
CA ARG A 51 -10.09 -0.29 8.36
C ARG A 51 -11.51 -0.81 8.08
N ASP A 52 -12.32 -0.03 7.39
CA ASP A 52 -13.67 -0.43 7.00
C ASP A 52 -13.62 -1.53 5.93
N ALA A 53 -12.67 -1.43 4.99
CA ALA A 53 -12.41 -2.47 4.01
C ALA A 53 -11.94 -3.78 4.67
N GLU A 54 -11.05 -3.74 5.68
CA GLU A 54 -10.64 -4.93 6.43
C GLU A 54 -11.84 -5.66 7.03
N GLN A 55 -12.76 -4.94 7.67
CA GLN A 55 -13.96 -5.55 8.26
C GLN A 55 -14.84 -6.23 7.20
N SER A 56 -14.97 -5.63 6.02
CA SER A 56 -15.71 -6.21 4.90
C SER A 56 -15.00 -7.44 4.29
N ILE A 57 -13.67 -7.39 4.18
CA ILE A 57 -12.83 -8.45 3.62
C ILE A 57 -12.74 -9.67 4.55
N GLU A 58 -12.77 -9.46 5.87
CA GLU A 58 -12.76 -10.54 6.86
C GLU A 58 -13.85 -11.58 6.56
N ALA A 59 -15.03 -11.14 6.12
CA ALA A 59 -16.13 -12.02 5.73
C ALA A 59 -15.82 -12.89 4.49
N TYR A 60 -14.99 -12.40 3.56
CA TYR A 60 -14.53 -13.17 2.39
C TYR A 60 -13.38 -14.10 2.74
N ARG A 61 -12.45 -13.66 3.60
CA ARG A 61 -11.35 -14.51 4.12
C ARG A 61 -11.89 -15.71 4.89
N LEU A 62 -12.91 -15.51 5.73
CA LEU A 62 -13.58 -16.60 6.45
C LEU A 62 -14.22 -17.64 5.51
N LYS A 63 -14.53 -17.24 4.26
CA LYS A 63 -15.04 -18.13 3.20
C LYS A 63 -13.92 -18.73 2.34
N GLY A 64 -12.66 -18.46 2.67
CA GLY A 64 -11.50 -18.94 1.91
C GLY A 64 -11.31 -18.25 0.56
N ILE A 65 -11.92 -17.10 0.32
CA ILE A 65 -11.79 -16.34 -0.93
C ILE A 65 -10.60 -15.38 -0.78
N PRO A 66 -9.54 -15.52 -1.58
CA PRO A 66 -8.42 -14.58 -1.55
C PRO A 66 -8.85 -13.23 -2.11
N VAL A 67 -8.52 -12.15 -1.39
CA VAL A 67 -8.87 -10.77 -1.75
C VAL A 67 -7.62 -9.90 -1.70
N SER A 68 -7.36 -9.19 -2.80
CA SER A 68 -6.31 -8.18 -2.91
C SER A 68 -6.92 -6.78 -2.82
N VAL A 69 -6.24 -5.88 -2.11
CA VAL A 69 -6.66 -4.49 -1.93
C VAL A 69 -5.60 -3.59 -2.54
N ARG A 70 -6.03 -2.65 -3.39
CA ARG A 70 -5.14 -1.65 -3.97
C ARG A 70 -5.70 -0.26 -3.75
N LEU A 71 -4.84 0.66 -3.35
CA LEU A 71 -5.16 2.09 -3.39
C LEU A 71 -4.96 2.58 -4.82
N ASP A 72 -5.98 3.23 -5.37
CA ASP A 72 -5.89 3.78 -6.73
C ASP A 72 -4.83 4.90 -6.74
N PRO A 73 -3.75 4.78 -7.54
CA PRO A 73 -2.67 5.76 -7.56
C PRO A 73 -3.11 7.15 -8.03
N ASP A 74 -4.17 7.21 -8.86
CA ASP A 74 -4.73 8.46 -9.41
C ASP A 74 -6.00 8.92 -8.67
N GLY A 75 -6.44 8.16 -7.66
CA GLY A 75 -7.79 8.24 -7.10
C GLY A 75 -7.93 9.12 -5.86
N GLU A 76 -8.91 10.01 -5.91
CA GLU A 76 -9.51 10.77 -4.80
C GLU A 76 -10.06 9.87 -3.66
N GLY A 77 -9.22 9.12 -2.94
CA GLY A 77 -9.72 8.29 -1.84
C GLY A 77 -10.32 6.94 -2.25
N LYS A 78 -10.00 6.40 -3.43
CA LYS A 78 -10.61 5.15 -3.92
C LYS A 78 -9.76 3.92 -3.61
N LEU A 79 -10.42 2.90 -3.07
CA LEU A 79 -9.88 1.56 -2.88
C LEU A 79 -10.50 0.62 -3.92
N SER A 80 -9.66 -0.20 -4.55
CA SER A 80 -10.08 -1.29 -5.43
C SER A 80 -9.87 -2.63 -4.74
N LEU A 81 -10.89 -3.48 -4.79
CA LEU A 81 -10.87 -4.84 -4.26
C LEU A 81 -10.88 -5.82 -5.44
N THR A 82 -9.95 -6.75 -5.46
CA THR A 82 -9.88 -7.82 -6.47
C THR A 82 -10.02 -9.15 -5.78
N LEU A 83 -11.04 -9.93 -6.15
CA LEU A 83 -11.22 -11.30 -5.68
C LEU A 83 -10.38 -12.21 -6.59
N GLU A 84 -9.41 -12.93 -6.02
CA GLU A 84 -8.59 -13.86 -6.76
C GLU A 84 -9.34 -15.19 -6.92
N GLY A 85 -9.51 -15.67 -8.16
CA GLY A 85 -10.07 -17.01 -8.43
C GLY A 85 -11.58 -17.09 -8.71
N LEU A 86 -12.29 -15.97 -8.85
CA LEU A 86 -13.63 -15.96 -9.46
C LEU A 86 -13.48 -15.78 -10.98
N HIS A 87 -13.49 -16.90 -11.70
CA HIS A 87 -13.65 -16.96 -13.16
C HIS A 87 -15.11 -17.27 -13.53
#